data_AF-A0AAU9MWI4-F1
#
_entry.id   AF-A0AAU9MWI4-F1
#
_cell.length_a   1.000
_cell.length_b   1.000
_cell.length_c   1.000
_cell.angle_alpha   90.00
_cell.angle_beta   90.00
_cell.angle_gamma   90.00
#
_symmetry.space_group_name_H-M   'P 1'
#
loop_
_entity.id
_entity.type
_entity.pdbx_description
1 polymer ?
#
loop_
_entity_poly.entity_id
_entity_poly.type
_entity_poly.pdbx_seq_one_letter_code
_entity_poly.pdbx_strand_id
1 'polypeptide(L)'
;MKRLARRWKNVSSDGEDDSEDNFSLPTTSDFHPIDTEEQEELVRSLERSQAQQSRFWRRVFSGLLCCFMAFLIFSIHGQTTMPWELRYHAYFMYEIESWIVIAADWAGVFVCAMAIAGLLHCSRSHRWWLWFSCYSGVLVAVFWLYNMLKLAKFRWDIIWLPLGPLSGAGFSLYVDYLMNESSEEVKKLRNYMYSYKSR
;
A
#
# COMPACT_ATOMS: atom_id res chain seq x y z
N MET A 1 -13.75 -0.55 -7.16
CA MET A 1 -13.47 -0.84 -8.59
C MET A 1 -14.66 -0.37 -9.41
N LYS A 2 -14.53 0.70 -10.18
CA LYS A 2 -15.61 1.14 -11.08
C LYS A 2 -15.48 0.32 -12.36
N ARG A 3 -16.43 -0.59 -12.60
CA ARG A 3 -16.60 -1.27 -13.89
C ARG A 3 -16.82 -0.18 -14.95
N LEU A 4 -15.83 0.02 -15.83
CA LEU A 4 -16.00 0.81 -17.04
C LEU A 4 -16.90 0.01 -17.99
N ALA A 5 -18.21 0.13 -17.77
CA ALA A 5 -19.20 -0.36 -18.71
C ALA A 5 -19.09 0.50 -19.97
N ARG A 6 -18.50 -0.09 -21.01
CA ARG A 6 -18.34 0.46 -22.35
C ARG A 6 -19.76 0.69 -22.91
N ARG A 7 -20.26 1.92 -22.88
CA ARG A 7 -21.55 2.27 -23.50
C ARG A 7 -21.27 2.68 -24.94
N TRP A 8 -21.21 1.70 -25.84
CA TRP A 8 -21.18 1.94 -27.27
C TRP A 8 -22.50 2.57 -27.69
N LYS A 9 -22.44 3.80 -28.21
CA LYS A 9 -23.59 4.53 -28.74
C LYS A 9 -23.71 4.14 -30.21
N ASN A 10 -24.61 3.21 -30.50
CA ASN A 10 -24.95 2.83 -31.88
C ASN A 10 -25.43 4.07 -32.64
N VAL A 11 -24.73 4.42 -33.72
CA VAL A 11 -25.24 5.30 -34.77
C VAL A 11 -25.96 4.38 -35.75
N SER A 12 -27.27 4.24 -35.58
CA SER A 12 -28.14 3.60 -36.58
C SER A 12 -28.48 4.63 -37.65
N SER A 13 -27.87 4.51 -38.82
CA SER A 13 -28.45 5.04 -40.06
C SER A 13 -29.34 3.95 -40.66
N ASP A 14 -30.46 4.39 -41.19
CA ASP A 14 -31.59 3.64 -41.75
C ASP A 14 -31.24 2.40 -42.59
N GLY A 15 -32.11 1.40 -42.51
CA GLY A 15 -32.22 0.32 -43.49
C GLY A 15 -32.86 -0.94 -42.90
N GLU A 16 -34.09 -1.21 -43.32
CA GLU A 16 -34.86 -2.46 -43.11
C GLU A 16 -34.02 -3.72 -43.43
N ASP A 17 -34.06 -4.76 -42.58
CA ASP A 17 -34.86 -5.98 -42.81
C ASP A 17 -34.50 -7.10 -41.80
N ASP A 18 -35.55 -7.85 -41.47
CA ASP A 18 -35.72 -9.17 -40.84
C ASP A 18 -34.60 -9.96 -40.12
N SER A 19 -35.08 -10.59 -39.04
CA SER A 19 -34.79 -11.96 -38.53
C SER A 19 -33.56 -12.22 -37.62
N GLU A 20 -33.91 -12.52 -36.36
CA GLU A 20 -33.40 -13.62 -35.49
C GLU A 20 -31.93 -14.05 -35.61
N ASP A 21 -31.08 -13.55 -34.70
CA ASP A 21 -30.10 -14.35 -33.90
C ASP A 21 -29.05 -13.44 -33.23
N ASN A 22 -29.44 -12.81 -32.12
CA ASN A 22 -28.60 -11.85 -31.38
C ASN A 22 -27.73 -12.50 -30.28
N PHE A 23 -27.10 -13.64 -30.61
CA PHE A 23 -26.06 -14.27 -29.77
C PHE A 23 -24.89 -14.79 -30.63
N SER A 24 -24.42 -13.98 -31.58
CA SER A 24 -23.14 -14.25 -32.23
C SER A 24 -21.99 -13.93 -31.28
N LEU A 25 -21.29 -14.98 -30.81
CA LEU A 25 -19.94 -14.86 -30.24
C LEU A 25 -19.05 -14.07 -31.21
N PRO A 26 -18.08 -13.27 -30.72
CA PRO A 26 -17.23 -12.45 -31.59
C PRO A 26 -16.51 -13.36 -32.59
N THR A 27 -16.89 -13.24 -33.85
CA THR A 27 -16.30 -13.97 -34.96
C THR A 27 -14.96 -13.35 -35.30
N THR A 28 -14.08 -14.15 -35.89
CA THR A 28 -12.71 -13.82 -36.33
C THR A 28 -12.59 -12.56 -37.22
N SER A 29 -13.70 -11.95 -37.63
CA SER A 29 -13.77 -10.66 -38.33
C SER A 29 -13.66 -9.43 -37.42
N ASP A 30 -13.82 -9.56 -36.09
CA ASP A 30 -13.70 -8.44 -35.14
C ASP A 30 -12.24 -8.08 -34.78
N PHE A 31 -11.26 -8.79 -35.35
CA PHE A 31 -9.84 -8.46 -35.26
C PHE A 31 -9.50 -7.33 -36.23
N HIS A 32 -10.12 -6.16 -36.06
CA HIS A 32 -9.54 -4.96 -36.63
C HIS A 32 -8.30 -4.60 -35.80
N PRO A 33 -7.12 -4.44 -36.41
CA PRO A 33 -5.96 -3.92 -35.70
C PRO A 33 -6.37 -2.62 -35.01
N ILE A 34 -6.13 -2.53 -33.70
CA ILE A 34 -6.48 -1.35 -32.93
C ILE A 34 -5.86 -0.13 -33.60
N ASP A 35 -6.62 0.96 -33.74
CA ASP A 35 -6.09 2.14 -34.38
C ASP A 35 -4.97 2.75 -33.51
N THR A 36 -3.97 3.34 -34.16
CA THR A 36 -2.78 3.88 -33.47
C THR A 36 -3.16 5.01 -32.51
N GLU A 37 -4.18 5.80 -32.84
CA GLU A 37 -4.71 6.84 -31.97
C GLU A 37 -5.42 6.23 -30.75
N GLU A 38 -6.28 5.23 -30.96
CA GLU A 38 -6.97 4.50 -29.88
C GLU A 38 -5.97 3.80 -28.93
N GLN A 39 -4.89 3.25 -29.46
CA GLN A 39 -3.83 2.63 -28.66
C GLN A 39 -3.09 3.66 -27.80
N GLU A 40 -2.72 4.81 -28.36
CA GLU A 40 -2.06 5.90 -27.63
C GLU A 40 -2.97 6.47 -26.52
N GLU A 41 -4.27 6.62 -26.79
CA GLU A 41 -5.26 7.02 -25.79
C GLU A 41 -5.41 5.99 -24.67
N LEU A 42 -5.43 4.71 -25.01
CA LEU A 42 -5.51 3.63 -24.05
C LEU A 42 -4.29 3.62 -23.12
N VAL A 43 -3.07 3.72 -23.66
CA VAL A 43 -1.84 3.83 -22.86
C VAL A 43 -1.88 5.06 -21.95
N ARG A 44 -2.28 6.22 -22.48
CA ARG A 44 -2.39 7.47 -21.70
C ARG A 44 -3.44 7.37 -20.60
N SER A 45 -4.54 6.64 -20.84
CA SER A 45 -5.58 6.39 -19.83
C SER A 45 -5.09 5.46 -18.71
N LEU A 46 -4.30 4.43 -19.05
CA LEU A 46 -3.70 3.51 -18.09
C LEU A 46 -2.69 4.24 -17.19
N GLU A 47 -1.83 5.09 -17.75
CA GLU A 47 -0.90 5.90 -16.97
C GLU A 47 -1.60 6.81 -15.96
N ARG A 48 -2.64 7.52 -16.41
CA ARG A 48 -3.42 8.40 -15.53
C ARG A 48 -4.12 7.61 -14.43
N SER A 49 -4.71 6.47 -14.78
CA SER A 49 -5.39 5.58 -13.84
C SER A 49 -4.42 5.03 -12.80
N GLN A 50 -3.26 4.51 -13.20
CA GLN A 50 -2.23 4.02 -12.30
C GLN A 50 -1.68 5.14 -11.39
N ALA A 51 -1.37 6.31 -11.93
CA ALA A 51 -0.89 7.45 -11.13
C ALA A 51 -1.94 7.92 -10.11
N GLN A 52 -3.22 7.80 -10.44
CA GLN A 52 -4.32 8.11 -9.52
C GLN A 52 -4.52 7.02 -8.46
N GLN A 53 -4.53 5.75 -8.86
CA GLN A 53 -4.60 4.61 -7.94
C GLN A 53 -3.43 4.61 -6.97
N SER A 54 -2.24 4.90 -7.47
CA SER A 54 -1.04 5.01 -6.65
C SER A 54 -1.20 6.10 -5.58
N ARG A 55 -1.53 7.34 -5.99
CA ARG A 55 -1.74 8.42 -5.02
C ARG A 55 -2.87 8.13 -4.04
N PHE A 56 -3.94 7.46 -4.47
CA PHE A 56 -5.04 7.06 -3.60
C PHE A 56 -4.59 6.06 -2.53
N TRP A 57 -3.94 4.97 -2.93
CA TRP A 57 -3.49 3.95 -1.99
C TRP A 57 -2.41 4.47 -1.03
N ARG A 58 -1.46 5.27 -1.50
CA ARG A 58 -0.47 5.94 -0.63
C ARG A 58 -1.14 6.76 0.48
N ARG A 59 -2.22 7.49 0.16
CA ARG A 59 -2.99 8.27 1.14
C ARG A 59 -3.76 7.38 2.12
N VAL A 60 -4.41 6.32 1.65
CA VAL A 60 -5.16 5.39 2.51
C VAL A 60 -4.22 4.71 3.51
N PHE A 61 -3.09 4.18 3.05
CA PHE A 61 -2.11 3.53 3.92
C PHE A 61 -1.45 4.52 4.88
N SER A 62 -1.11 5.72 4.41
CA SER A 62 -0.61 6.79 5.29
C SER A 62 -1.64 7.14 6.36
N GLY A 63 -2.92 7.24 6.03
CA GLY A 63 -3.99 7.50 7.00
C GLY A 63 -4.12 6.38 8.04
N LEU A 64 -4.04 5.12 7.62
CA LEU A 64 -4.08 3.96 8.53
C LEU A 64 -2.87 3.97 9.48
N LEU A 65 -1.67 4.27 8.98
CA LEU A 65 -0.47 4.42 9.81
C LEU A 65 -0.59 5.60 10.77
N CYS A 66 -1.19 6.71 10.37
CA CYS A 66 -1.46 7.85 11.27
C CYS A 66 -2.39 7.43 12.42
N CYS A 67 -3.45 6.66 12.14
CA CYS A 67 -4.34 6.15 13.19
C CYS A 67 -3.59 5.24 14.17
N PHE A 68 -2.72 4.35 13.66
CA PHE A 68 -1.89 3.50 14.50
C PHE A 68 -0.89 4.30 15.34
N MET A 69 -0.26 5.33 14.75
CA MET A 69 0.63 6.26 15.44
C MET A 69 -0.10 6.99 16.59
N ALA A 70 -1.33 7.46 16.36
CA ALA A 70 -2.14 8.10 17.40
C ALA A 70 -2.46 7.13 18.54
N PHE A 71 -2.75 5.86 18.21
CA PHE A 71 -2.96 4.81 19.21
C PHE A 71 -1.69 4.55 20.05
N LEU A 72 -0.50 4.51 19.43
CA LEU A 72 0.77 4.39 20.16
C LEU A 72 1.02 5.59 21.09
N ILE A 73 0.75 6.82 20.63
CA ILE A 73 0.87 8.02 21.47
C ILE A 73 -0.08 7.96 22.67
N PHE A 74 -1.32 7.50 22.45
CA PHE A 74 -2.28 7.28 23.53
C PHE A 74 -1.80 6.23 24.53
N SER A 75 -1.22 5.13 24.04
CA SER A 75 -0.59 4.08 24.87
C SER A 75 0.56 4.65 25.73
N ILE A 76 1.44 5.46 25.14
CA ILE A 76 2.53 6.15 25.85
C ILE A 76 1.97 7.05 26.94
N HIS A 77 0.96 7.87 26.61
CA HIS A 77 0.34 8.76 27.58
C HIS A 77 -0.23 7.97 28.76
N GLY A 78 -0.96 6.89 28.50
CA GLY A 78 -1.46 5.98 29.53
C GLY A 78 -0.35 5.42 30.42
N GLN A 79 0.76 4.96 29.83
CA GLN A 79 1.90 4.44 30.57
C GLN A 79 2.61 5.50 31.44
N THR A 80 2.62 6.77 31.00
CA THR A 80 3.21 7.88 31.77
C THR A 80 2.33 8.37 32.92
N THR A 81 1.01 8.40 32.75
CA THR A 81 0.09 8.90 33.79
C THR A 81 -0.33 7.81 34.77
N MET A 82 -0.48 6.58 34.30
CA MET A 82 -0.99 5.42 35.03
C MET A 82 -0.11 4.20 34.74
N PRO A 83 1.09 4.12 35.33
CA PRO A 83 2.03 3.06 35.02
C PRO A 83 1.43 1.69 35.36
N TRP A 84 1.47 0.77 34.40
CA TRP A 84 1.04 -0.63 34.53
C TRP A 84 -0.46 -0.87 34.71
N GLU A 85 -1.32 0.16 34.60
CA GLU A 85 -2.77 -0.02 34.60
C GLU A 85 -3.24 -0.60 33.25
N LEU A 86 -2.47 -0.34 32.20
CA LEU A 86 -2.72 -0.82 30.85
C LEU A 86 -2.32 -2.31 30.73
N ARG A 87 -3.31 -3.18 30.51
CA ARG A 87 -3.17 -4.65 30.58
C ARG A 87 -2.00 -5.22 29.78
N TYR A 88 -1.65 -4.64 28.63
CA TYR A 88 -0.59 -5.14 27.76
C TYR A 88 0.82 -4.77 28.24
N HIS A 89 1.00 -3.63 28.88
CA HIS A 89 2.28 -3.21 29.45
C HIS A 89 2.49 -3.80 30.85
N ALA A 90 1.42 -4.01 31.61
CA ALA A 90 1.44 -4.60 32.96
C ALA A 90 2.21 -5.94 33.05
N TYR A 91 2.24 -6.70 31.96
CA TYR A 91 2.93 -7.99 31.92
C TYR A 91 4.45 -7.89 31.96
N PHE A 92 5.01 -6.75 31.57
CA PHE A 92 6.45 -6.51 31.59
C PHE A 92 6.94 -5.89 32.91
N MET A 93 6.04 -5.64 33.87
CA MET A 93 6.33 -4.91 35.12
C MET A 93 7.51 -5.46 35.92
N TYR A 94 7.71 -6.78 35.90
CA TYR A 94 8.77 -7.43 36.67
C TYR A 94 10.09 -7.60 35.89
N GLU A 95 10.05 -7.48 34.56
CA GLU A 95 11.20 -7.80 33.70
C GLU A 95 11.83 -6.58 33.04
N ILE A 96 11.07 -5.50 32.88
CA ILE A 96 11.46 -4.29 32.13
C ILE A 96 11.05 -3.04 32.90
N GLU A 97 11.94 -2.05 32.98
CA GLU A 97 11.61 -0.75 33.55
C GLU A 97 10.61 0.01 32.67
N SER A 98 9.68 0.74 33.29
CA SER A 98 8.63 1.50 32.57
C SER A 98 9.22 2.48 31.53
N TRP A 99 10.39 3.07 31.83
CA TRP A 99 11.07 3.98 30.91
C TRP A 99 11.50 3.32 29.59
N ILE A 100 11.95 2.06 29.65
CA ILE A 100 12.37 1.30 28.46
C ILE A 100 11.17 1.01 27.56
N VAL A 101 10.02 0.68 28.17
CA VAL A 101 8.75 0.46 27.45
C VAL A 101 8.30 1.75 26.75
N ILE A 102 8.34 2.88 27.45
CA ILE A 102 8.02 4.20 26.87
C ILE A 102 8.97 4.53 25.71
N ALA A 103 10.27 4.30 25.87
CA ALA A 103 11.26 4.54 24.82
C ALA A 103 11.04 3.65 23.58
N ALA A 104 10.68 2.38 23.78
CA ALA A 104 10.37 1.45 22.69
C ALA A 104 9.08 1.86 21.94
N ASP A 105 8.06 2.32 22.65
CA ASP A 105 6.84 2.84 22.04
C ASP A 105 7.13 4.12 21.23
N TRP A 106 7.96 5.02 21.75
CA TRP A 106 8.44 6.18 21.00
C TRP A 106 9.20 5.78 19.73
N ALA A 107 10.05 4.75 19.81
CA ALA A 107 10.72 4.21 18.62
C ALA A 107 9.70 3.70 17.58
N GLY A 108 8.64 3.03 18.01
CA GLY A 108 7.52 2.64 17.14
C GLY A 108 6.82 3.84 16.48
N VAL A 109 6.60 4.92 17.22
CA VAL A 109 6.04 6.19 16.70
C VAL A 109 6.97 6.78 15.63
N PHE A 110 8.29 6.80 15.85
CA PHE A 110 9.27 7.26 14.87
C PHE A 110 9.26 6.40 13.60
N VAL A 111 9.22 5.06 13.74
CA VAL A 111 9.12 4.13 12.59
C VAL A 111 7.90 4.46 11.74
N CYS A 112 6.74 4.68 12.37
CA CYS A 112 5.50 5.03 11.69
C CYS A 112 5.58 6.41 11.01
N ALA A 113 6.12 7.42 11.70
CA ALA A 113 6.32 8.75 11.13
C ALA A 113 7.19 8.72 9.87
N MET A 114 8.28 7.94 9.90
CA MET A 114 9.18 7.78 8.76
C MET A 114 8.53 7.02 7.61
N ALA A 115 7.70 6.00 7.89
CA ALA A 115 6.92 5.30 6.87
C ALA A 115 5.91 6.25 6.20
N ILE A 116 5.21 7.08 6.98
CA ILE A 116 4.28 8.10 6.47
C ILE A 116 5.01 9.12 5.60
N ALA A 117 6.15 9.65 6.08
CA ALA A 117 6.98 10.57 5.32
C ALA A 117 7.48 9.93 4.01
N GLY A 118 7.92 8.66 4.05
CA GLY A 118 8.36 7.91 2.89
C GLY A 118 7.25 7.68 1.86
N LEU A 119 6.01 7.42 2.30
CA LEU A 119 4.86 7.23 1.41
C LEU A 119 4.38 8.54 0.76
N LEU A 120 4.41 9.65 1.50
CA LEU A 120 3.91 10.95 1.05
C LEU A 120 4.93 11.73 0.21
N HIS A 121 6.23 11.53 0.44
CA HIS A 121 7.27 12.26 -0.27
C HIS A 121 7.63 11.54 -1.58
N CYS A 122 7.43 12.18 -2.74
CA CYS A 122 7.77 11.60 -4.05
C CYS A 122 9.22 11.85 -4.50
N SER A 123 10.07 12.41 -3.63
CA SER A 123 11.45 12.77 -3.98
C SER A 123 12.38 11.55 -4.01
N ARG A 124 13.53 11.64 -4.68
CA ARG A 124 14.57 10.60 -4.75
C ARG A 124 15.01 10.05 -3.38
N SER A 125 14.80 10.82 -2.31
CA SER A 125 15.08 10.40 -0.93
C SER A 125 14.02 9.47 -0.30
N HIS A 126 12.82 9.32 -0.87
CA HIS A 126 11.72 8.54 -0.28
C HIS A 126 12.08 7.07 -0.02
N ARG A 127 12.85 6.48 -0.95
CA ARG A 127 13.29 5.09 -0.85
C ARG A 127 14.17 4.89 0.39
N TRP A 128 15.04 5.85 0.71
CA TRP A 128 15.89 5.78 1.90
C TRP A 128 15.09 5.86 3.19
N TRP A 129 14.06 6.72 3.24
CA TRP A 129 13.12 6.79 4.38
C TRP A 129 12.34 5.48 4.59
N LEU A 130 11.88 4.84 3.52
CA LEU A 130 11.18 3.55 3.59
C LEU A 130 12.10 2.41 4.04
N TRP A 131 13.33 2.35 3.49
CA TRP A 131 14.32 1.37 3.93
C TRP A 131 14.71 1.56 5.39
N PHE A 132 14.96 2.81 5.82
CA PHE A 132 15.30 3.12 7.20
C PHE A 132 14.14 2.80 8.15
N SER A 133 12.89 3.10 7.76
CA SER A 133 11.69 2.71 8.50
C SER A 133 11.58 1.18 8.63
N CYS A 134 11.91 0.41 7.59
CA CYS A 134 11.93 -1.04 7.66
C CYS A 134 13.02 -1.59 8.59
N TYR A 135 14.26 -1.09 8.50
CA TYR A 135 15.34 -1.52 9.39
C TYR A 135 15.02 -1.21 10.86
N SER A 136 14.55 0.01 11.14
CA SER A 136 14.14 0.40 12.49
C SER A 136 12.92 -0.37 12.97
N GLY A 137 11.95 -0.68 12.10
CA GLY A 137 10.80 -1.54 12.41
C GLY A 137 11.22 -2.97 12.77
N VAL A 138 12.20 -3.56 12.08
CA VAL A 138 12.76 -4.87 12.41
C VAL A 138 13.45 -4.84 13.78
N LEU A 139 14.25 -3.81 14.08
CA LEU A 139 14.90 -3.68 15.39
C LEU A 139 13.87 -3.59 16.53
N VAL A 140 12.81 -2.81 16.36
CA VAL A 140 11.71 -2.71 17.34
C VAL A 140 10.98 -4.05 17.47
N ALA A 141 10.74 -4.76 16.38
CA ALA A 141 10.09 -6.07 16.42
C ALA A 141 10.94 -7.13 17.13
N VAL A 142 12.25 -7.17 16.86
CA VAL A 142 13.19 -8.08 17.54
C VAL A 142 13.26 -7.76 19.03
N PHE A 143 13.29 -6.48 19.39
CA PHE A 143 13.27 -6.04 20.78
C PHE A 143 12.00 -6.55 21.51
N TRP A 144 10.82 -6.36 20.94
CA TRP A 144 9.57 -6.83 21.54
C TRP A 144 9.48 -8.36 21.58
N LEU A 145 9.89 -9.04 20.50
CA LEU A 145 9.88 -10.50 20.44
C LEU A 145 10.82 -11.13 21.48
N TYR A 146 12.02 -10.57 21.64
CA TYR A 146 12.97 -11.00 22.65
C TYR A 146 12.39 -10.90 24.06
N ASN A 147 11.78 -9.76 24.37
CA ASN A 147 11.13 -9.56 25.66
C ASN A 147 9.91 -10.48 25.83
N MET A 148 9.12 -10.74 24.79
CA MET A 148 8.01 -11.70 24.85
C MET A 148 8.45 -13.14 25.09
N LEU A 149 9.62 -13.54 24.58
CA LEU A 149 10.20 -14.87 24.83
C LEU A 149 10.74 -15.03 26.25
N LYS A 150 11.11 -13.91 26.89
CA LYS A 150 11.58 -13.89 28.28
C LYS A 150 10.45 -14.12 29.29
N LEU A 151 9.21 -13.78 28.92
CA LEU A 151 8.03 -14.06 29.73
C LEU A 151 7.77 -15.56 29.87
N ALA A 152 7.49 -16.00 31.10
CA ALA A 152 7.21 -17.42 31.42
C ALA A 152 5.96 -18.01 30.71
N LYS A 153 5.06 -17.17 30.18
CA LYS A 153 3.91 -17.60 29.37
C LYS A 153 3.81 -16.74 28.12
N PHE A 154 3.95 -17.37 26.96
CA PHE A 154 3.72 -16.73 25.67
C PHE A 154 2.24 -16.36 25.52
N ARG A 155 1.95 -15.07 25.30
CA ARG A 155 0.59 -14.56 25.16
C ARG A 155 0.37 -13.86 23.83
N TRP A 156 -0.52 -14.42 23.03
CA TRP A 156 -0.89 -13.91 21.71
C TRP A 156 -1.52 -12.51 21.73
N ASP A 157 -2.11 -12.09 22.84
CA ASP A 157 -2.74 -10.77 22.99
C ASP A 157 -1.77 -9.58 22.80
N ILE A 158 -0.46 -9.82 22.96
CA ILE A 158 0.60 -8.80 22.93
C ILE A 158 1.32 -8.82 21.57
N ILE A 159 0.98 -9.75 20.67
CA ILE A 159 1.69 -9.94 19.40
C ILE A 159 1.59 -8.74 18.45
N TRP A 160 0.63 -7.85 18.69
CA TRP A 160 0.50 -6.62 17.93
C TRP A 160 1.64 -5.62 18.17
N LEU A 161 2.38 -5.69 19.30
CA LEU A 161 3.51 -4.80 19.58
C LEU A 161 4.69 -5.02 18.60
N PRO A 162 5.21 -6.26 18.41
CA PRO A 162 6.23 -6.50 17.40
C PRO A 162 5.66 -6.44 15.98
N LEU A 163 4.42 -6.90 15.77
CA LEU A 163 3.84 -7.02 14.43
C LEU A 163 3.35 -5.67 13.87
N GLY A 164 2.94 -4.73 14.71
CA GLY A 164 2.33 -3.46 14.27
C GLY A 164 3.29 -2.59 13.44
N PRO A 165 4.39 -2.10 14.03
CA PRO A 165 5.39 -1.30 13.30
C PRO A 165 6.04 -2.08 12.15
N LEU A 166 6.29 -3.38 12.34
CA LEU A 166 6.89 -4.24 11.31
C LEU A 166 5.98 -4.42 10.10
N SER A 167 4.70 -4.75 10.33
CA SER A 167 3.72 -4.87 9.25
C SER A 167 3.50 -3.54 8.56
N GLY A 168 3.39 -2.43 9.30
CA GLY A 168 3.27 -1.09 8.72
C GLY A 168 4.46 -0.72 7.81
N ALA A 169 5.69 -0.98 8.25
CA ALA A 169 6.88 -0.73 7.45
C ALA A 169 6.98 -1.69 6.26
N GLY A 170 6.67 -2.98 6.44
CA GLY A 170 6.68 -3.98 5.37
C GLY A 170 5.62 -3.70 4.29
N PHE A 171 4.39 -3.36 4.69
CA PHE A 171 3.34 -2.98 3.76
C PHE A 171 3.68 -1.69 3.01
N SER A 172 4.32 -0.70 3.65
CA SER A 172 4.71 0.52 2.96
C SER A 172 5.79 0.27 1.90
N LEU A 173 6.77 -0.60 2.16
CA LEU A 173 7.73 -1.06 1.14
C LEU A 173 7.07 -1.87 0.02
N TYR A 174 6.16 -2.76 0.35
CA TYR A 174 5.45 -3.57 -0.64
C TYR A 174 4.62 -2.71 -1.59
N VAL A 175 3.89 -1.73 -1.05
CA VAL A 175 3.11 -0.77 -1.83
C VAL A 175 4.01 0.07 -2.73
N ASP A 176 5.17 0.52 -2.24
CA ASP A 176 6.13 1.27 -3.06
C ASP A 176 6.72 0.41 -4.20
N TYR A 177 7.09 -0.84 -3.91
CA TYR A 177 7.55 -1.80 -4.92
C TYR A 177 6.49 -2.05 -6.00
N LEU A 178 5.26 -2.38 -5.60
CA LEU A 178 4.15 -2.68 -6.52
C LEU A 178 3.86 -1.48 -7.44
N MET A 179 3.96 -0.26 -6.91
CA MET A 179 3.79 0.95 -7.70
C MET A 179 4.93 1.17 -8.69
N ASN A 180 6.17 0.93 -8.27
CA ASN A 180 7.31 1.08 -9.15
C ASN A 180 7.24 0.08 -10.32
N GLU A 181 6.94 -1.19 -10.02
CA GLU A 181 6.73 -2.25 -11.02
C GLU A 181 5.63 -1.87 -12.02
N SER A 182 4.48 -1.42 -11.51
CA SER A 182 3.35 -1.01 -12.36
C SER A 182 3.72 0.12 -13.33
N SER A 183 4.59 1.05 -12.91
CA SER A 183 5.06 2.16 -13.74
C SER A 183 6.07 1.72 -14.81
N GLU A 184 6.91 0.73 -14.48
CA GLU A 184 7.87 0.15 -15.41
C GLU A 184 7.17 -0.66 -16.50
N GLU A 185 6.11 -1.40 -16.16
CA GLU A 185 5.30 -2.13 -17.13
C GLU A 185 4.63 -1.20 -18.15
N VAL A 186 4.07 -0.08 -17.70
CA VAL A 186 3.47 0.90 -18.62
C VAL A 186 4.52 1.61 -19.47
N LYS A 187 5.71 1.87 -18.90
CA LYS A 187 6.85 2.40 -19.67
C LYS A 187 7.33 1.39 -20.74
N LYS A 188 7.36 0.09 -20.42
CA LYS A 188 7.65 -0.97 -21.40
C LYS A 188 6.59 -1.00 -22.50
N LEU A 189 5.31 -0.90 -22.15
CA LEU A 189 4.21 -0.86 -23.12
C LEU A 189 4.35 0.32 -24.10
N ARG A 190 4.67 1.51 -23.59
CA ARG A 190 4.99 2.69 -24.40
C ARG A 190 6.20 2.47 -25.30
N ASN A 191 7.27 1.86 -24.78
CA ASN A 191 8.46 1.58 -25.58
C ASN A 191 8.19 0.58 -26.72
N TYR A 192 7.36 -0.44 -26.48
CA TYR A 192 6.96 -1.39 -27.53
C TYR A 192 6.16 -0.69 -28.62
N MET A 193 5.23 0.19 -28.26
CA MET A 193 4.48 1.00 -29.22
C MET A 193 5.40 1.87 -30.08
N TYR A 194 6.37 2.57 -29.49
CA TYR A 194 7.35 3.36 -30.25
C TYR A 194 8.26 2.50 -31.13
N SER A 195 8.70 1.34 -30.65
CA SER A 195 9.54 0.43 -31.44
C SER A 195 8.82 -0.12 -32.67
N TYR A 196 7.51 -0.37 -32.55
CA TYR A 196 6.67 -0.80 -33.66
C TYR A 196 6.47 0.33 -34.67
N LYS A 197 6.25 1.58 -34.21
CA LYS A 197 6.09 2.77 -35.08
C LYS A 197 7.39 3.15 -35.83
N SER A 198 8.55 2.75 -35.31
CA SER A 198 9.86 3.03 -35.93
C SER A 198 10.30 2.00 -36.98
N ARG A 199 9.54 0.92 -37.16
CA ARG A 199 9.85 -0.18 -38.08
C ARG A 199 8.91 -0.15 -39.28
#